data_AF-A0A939F7L9-F1
#
_entry.id   AF-A0A939F7L9-F1
#
_cell.length_a   1.000
_cell.length_b   1.000
_cell.length_c   1.000
_cell.angle_alpha   90.00
_cell.angle_beta   90.00
_cell.angle_gamma   90.00
#
_symmetry.space_group_name_H-M   'P 1'
#
loop_
_entity.id
_entity.type
_entity.pdbx_description
1 polymer ?
#
loop_
_entity_poly.entity_id
_entity_poly.type
_entity_poly.pdbx_seq_one_letter_code
_entity_poly.pdbx_strand_id
1 'polypeptide(L)'
;MNAFRTAETTRRGWGFFAAWAVVGAGFALALLTVLSIGLFVLPVAAGLALLLVRLKGSERGLPGIVSGLSAPLLYVAYLNRSGPGTVCTRSGTGEMCEEQWNPWLWLAAALIAVVGGVVVMLAVRRRQEQPHRQ
;
A
#
# COMPACT_ATOMS: atom_id res chain seq x y z
N MET A 1 -8.39 17.50 -29.54
CA MET A 1 -8.23 16.05 -29.29
C MET A 1 -7.03 15.66 -28.40
N ASN A 2 -6.19 16.60 -27.91
CA ASN A 2 -5.01 16.26 -27.11
C ASN A 2 -5.26 16.11 -25.60
N ALA A 3 -6.21 16.86 -25.02
CA ALA A 3 -6.47 16.85 -23.56
C ALA A 3 -7.04 15.53 -23.03
N PHE A 4 -7.88 14.83 -23.82
CA PHE A 4 -8.45 13.54 -23.42
C PHE A 4 -7.39 12.44 -23.35
N ARG A 5 -6.42 12.44 -24.27
CA ARG A 5 -5.36 11.42 -24.33
C ARG A 5 -4.38 11.52 -23.14
N THR A 6 -4.13 12.72 -22.63
CA THR A 6 -3.32 12.96 -21.42
C THR A 6 -4.01 12.54 -20.12
N ALA A 7 -5.33 12.73 -20.02
CA ALA A 7 -6.09 12.29 -18.85
C ALA A 7 -6.13 10.76 -18.74
N GLU A 8 -6.26 10.07 -19.88
CA GLU A 8 -6.35 8.62 -19.95
C GLU A 8 -5.01 7.93 -19.61
N THR A 9 -3.88 8.44 -20.10
CA THR A 9 -2.55 7.92 -19.74
C THR A 9 -2.23 8.12 -18.25
N THR A 10 -2.63 9.28 -17.71
CA THR A 10 -2.48 9.60 -16.28
C THR A 10 -3.30 8.63 -15.42
N ARG A 11 -4.58 8.43 -15.77
CA ARG A 11 -5.49 7.51 -15.07
C ARG A 11 -4.97 6.06 -15.13
N ARG A 12 -4.52 5.61 -16.30
CA ARG A 12 -3.95 4.26 -16.48
C ARG A 12 -2.70 4.04 -15.62
N GLY A 13 -1.81 5.03 -15.53
CA GLY A 13 -0.64 4.95 -14.67
C GLY A 13 -0.99 4.90 -13.17
N TRP A 14 -2.05 5.59 -12.74
CA TRP A 14 -2.54 5.52 -11.35
C TRP A 14 -3.23 4.18 -11.07
N GLY A 15 -3.93 3.63 -12.07
CA GLY A 15 -4.47 2.27 -12.01
C GLY A 15 -3.38 1.23 -11.79
N PHE A 16 -2.26 1.30 -12.53
CA PHE A 16 -1.13 0.41 -12.30
C PHE A 16 -0.47 0.62 -10.95
N PHE A 17 -0.32 1.86 -10.47
CA PHE A 17 0.17 2.14 -9.13
C PHE A 17 -0.70 1.47 -8.06
N ALA A 18 -2.03 1.62 -8.16
CA ALA A 18 -2.97 0.98 -7.24
C ALA A 18 -2.87 -0.55 -7.31
N ALA A 19 -2.77 -1.13 -8.52
CA ALA A 19 -2.64 -2.57 -8.68
C ALA A 19 -1.34 -3.12 -8.05
N TRP A 20 -0.22 -2.42 -8.22
CA TRP A 20 1.04 -2.76 -7.56
C TRP A 20 1.01 -2.54 -6.05
N ALA A 21 0.23 -1.58 -5.55
CA ALA A 21 -0.03 -1.43 -4.12
C ALA A 21 -0.83 -2.61 -3.55
N VAL A 22 -1.83 -3.11 -4.28
CA VAL A 22 -2.55 -4.35 -3.90
C VAL A 22 -1.58 -5.54 -3.85
N VAL A 23 -0.67 -5.66 -4.81
CA VAL A 23 0.38 -6.70 -4.79
C VAL A 23 1.27 -6.58 -3.55
N GLY A 24 1.77 -5.38 -3.24
CA GLY A 24 2.59 -5.14 -2.04
C GLY A 24 1.86 -5.50 -0.74
N ALA A 25 0.61 -5.06 -0.61
CA ALA A 25 -0.23 -5.39 0.55
C ALA A 25 -0.49 -6.90 0.66
N GLY A 26 -0.76 -7.56 -0.48
CA GLY A 26 -0.97 -9.01 -0.54
C GLY A 26 0.27 -9.81 -0.13
N PHE A 27 1.47 -9.41 -0.57
CA PHE A 27 2.71 -10.05 -0.12
C PHE A 27 3.01 -9.79 1.35
N ALA A 28 2.79 -8.58 1.85
CA ALA A 28 2.95 -8.29 3.28
C ALA A 28 2.02 -9.15 4.13
N LEU A 29 0.73 -9.24 3.74
CA LEU A 29 -0.24 -10.09 4.41
C LEU A 29 0.18 -11.56 4.36
N ALA A 30 0.51 -12.07 3.16
CA ALA A 30 0.93 -13.46 2.97
C ALA A 30 2.12 -13.84 3.85
N LEU A 31 3.11 -12.94 3.98
CA LEU A 31 4.29 -13.15 4.81
C LEU A 31 3.94 -13.14 6.30
N LEU A 32 3.19 -12.14 6.77
CA LEU A 32 2.81 -11.99 8.18
C LEU A 32 1.89 -13.11 8.66
N THR A 33 1.09 -13.70 7.75
CA THR A 33 0.14 -14.77 8.07
C THR A 33 0.53 -16.11 7.45
N VAL A 34 1.81 -16.34 7.14
CA VAL A 34 2.27 -17.50 6.33
C VAL A 34 1.84 -18.85 6.92
N LEU A 35 1.81 -18.97 8.25
CA LEU A 35 1.43 -20.19 8.98
C LEU A 35 -0.10 -20.39 9.08
N SER A 36 -0.91 -19.50 8.48
CA SER A 36 -2.37 -19.59 8.49
C SER A 36 -2.94 -19.36 7.08
N ILE A 37 -3.60 -18.23 6.84
CA ILE A 37 -4.22 -17.90 5.54
C ILE A 37 -3.19 -17.46 4.50
N GLY A 38 -1.98 -17.11 4.93
CA GLY A 38 -0.94 -16.54 4.06
C GLY A 38 -0.49 -17.48 2.95
N LEU A 39 -0.51 -18.80 3.18
CA LEU A 39 -0.22 -19.80 2.16
C LEU A 39 -1.20 -19.75 0.97
N PHE A 40 -2.46 -19.36 1.21
CA PHE A 40 -3.47 -19.18 0.17
C PHE A 40 -3.44 -17.78 -0.45
N VAL A 41 -3.07 -16.75 0.32
CA VAL A 41 -2.92 -15.37 -0.18
C VAL A 41 -1.70 -15.24 -1.10
N LEU A 42 -0.61 -15.95 -0.79
CA LEU A 42 0.64 -15.90 -1.55
C LEU A 42 0.47 -16.20 -3.05
N PRO A 43 -0.15 -17.32 -3.48
CA PRO A 43 -0.32 -17.60 -4.91
C PRO A 43 -1.23 -16.59 -5.60
N VAL A 44 -2.21 -15.99 -4.90
CA VAL A 44 -3.06 -14.93 -5.46
C VAL A 44 -2.25 -13.66 -5.69
N ALA A 45 -1.48 -13.22 -4.70
CA ALA A 45 -0.61 -12.04 -4.81
C ALA A 45 0.47 -12.23 -5.90
N ALA A 46 1.09 -13.41 -5.94
CA ALA A 46 2.07 -13.78 -6.97
C ALA A 46 1.43 -13.84 -8.36
N GLY A 47 0.23 -14.43 -8.49
CA GLY A 47 -0.52 -14.48 -9.74
C GLY A 47 -0.85 -13.09 -10.28
N LEU A 48 -1.29 -12.18 -9.41
CA LEU A 48 -1.53 -10.77 -9.77
C LEU A 48 -0.23 -10.07 -10.19
N ALA A 49 0.86 -10.26 -9.44
CA ALA A 49 2.16 -9.70 -9.79
C ALA A 49 2.63 -10.19 -11.17
N LEU A 50 2.55 -11.50 -11.42
CA LEU A 50 2.89 -12.11 -12.71
C LEU A 50 2.05 -11.53 -13.83
N LEU A 51 0.73 -11.41 -13.65
CA LEU A 51 -0.16 -10.78 -14.63
C LEU A 51 0.26 -9.33 -14.92
N LEU A 52 0.52 -8.54 -13.89
CA LEU A 52 0.92 -7.14 -14.03
C LEU A 52 2.26 -6.98 -14.76
N VAL A 53 3.23 -7.87 -14.55
CA VAL A 53 4.51 -7.85 -15.29
C VAL A 53 4.30 -8.07 -16.79
N ARG A 54 3.26 -8.79 -17.20
CA ARG A 54 2.94 -9.01 -18.63
C ARG A 54 2.28 -7.81 -19.30
N LEU A 55 1.75 -6.85 -18.52
CA LEU A 55 1.06 -5.68 -19.06
C LEU A 55 2.04 -4.56 -19.37
N LYS A 56 2.11 -4.16 -20.65
CA LYS A 56 2.95 -3.03 -21.09
C LYS A 56 2.56 -1.73 -20.35
N GLY A 57 3.54 -1.02 -19.79
CA GLY A 57 3.34 0.23 -19.07
C GLY A 57 3.08 0.05 -17.57
N SER A 58 2.95 -1.19 -17.10
CA SER A 58 2.72 -1.53 -15.70
C SER A 58 3.92 -1.21 -14.82
N GLU A 59 5.13 -1.26 -15.37
CA GLU A 59 6.39 -0.95 -14.67
C GLU A 59 6.40 0.44 -14.05
N ARG A 60 5.64 1.38 -14.63
CA ARG A 60 5.50 2.75 -14.10
C ARG A 60 4.78 2.76 -12.75
N GLY A 61 3.96 1.76 -12.46
CA GLY A 61 3.24 1.62 -11.21
C GLY A 61 4.01 0.90 -10.10
N LEU A 62 5.20 0.34 -10.36
CA LEU A 62 6.00 -0.42 -9.38
C LEU A 62 6.20 0.27 -8.02
N PRO A 63 6.38 1.61 -7.93
CA PRO A 63 6.47 2.28 -6.63
C PRO A 63 5.27 2.05 -5.71
N GLY A 64 4.12 1.66 -6.28
CA GLY A 64 2.92 1.27 -5.54
C GLY A 64 3.16 0.12 -4.57
N ILE A 65 4.08 -0.81 -4.86
CA ILE A 65 4.43 -1.91 -3.95
C ILE A 65 4.82 -1.37 -2.57
N VAL A 66 5.67 -0.34 -2.52
CA VAL A 66 6.14 0.26 -1.27
C VAL A 66 4.99 0.86 -0.49
N SER A 67 4.06 1.56 -1.17
CA SER A 67 2.84 2.06 -0.53
C SER A 67 1.95 0.91 -0.06
N GLY A 68 1.86 -0.19 -0.80
CA GLY A 68 1.13 -1.40 -0.42
C GLY A 68 1.66 -2.08 0.84
N LEU A 69 2.99 -2.19 0.96
CA LEU A 69 3.67 -2.76 2.13
C LEU A 69 3.37 -2.00 3.43
N SER A 70 2.88 -0.77 3.35
CA SER A 70 2.49 0.02 4.53
C SER A 70 1.15 -0.41 5.16
N ALA A 71 0.34 -1.22 4.46
CA ALA A 71 -1.00 -1.59 4.92
C ALA A 71 -1.03 -2.24 6.33
N PRO A 72 -0.13 -3.17 6.69
CA PRO A 72 -0.07 -3.70 8.06
C PRO A 72 0.28 -2.63 9.11
N LEU A 73 1.15 -1.67 8.77
CA LEU A 73 1.52 -0.60 9.69
C LEU A 73 0.32 0.32 9.98
N LEU A 74 -0.45 0.66 8.93
CA LEU A 74 -1.71 1.40 9.09
C LEU A 74 -2.73 0.62 9.92
N TYR A 75 -2.81 -0.69 9.73
CA TYR A 75 -3.72 -1.55 10.49
C TYR A 75 -3.33 -1.59 11.98
N VAL A 76 -2.05 -1.76 12.31
CA VAL A 76 -1.55 -1.71 13.69
C VAL A 76 -1.81 -0.34 14.32
N ALA A 77 -1.56 0.76 13.59
CA ALA A 77 -1.88 2.11 14.07
C ALA A 77 -3.38 2.27 14.37
N TYR A 78 -4.25 1.74 13.51
CA TYR A 78 -5.70 1.80 13.68
C TYR A 78 -6.20 0.98 14.87
N LEU A 79 -5.64 -0.20 15.11
CA LEU A 79 -5.98 -1.03 16.27
C LEU A 79 -5.57 -0.36 17.58
N ASN A 80 -4.42 0.32 17.60
CA ASN A 80 -3.86 0.98 18.78
C ASN A 80 -4.25 2.46 18.90
N ARG A 81 -5.28 2.91 18.18
CA ARG A 81 -5.64 4.35 18.06
C ARG A 81 -6.06 5.00 19.37
N SER A 82 -6.43 4.22 20.38
CA SER A 82 -6.84 4.71 21.70
C SER A 82 -5.70 4.69 22.72
N GLY A 83 -4.56 4.09 22.36
CA GLY A 83 -3.36 4.04 23.19
C GLY A 83 -2.51 5.31 23.12
N PRO A 84 -1.30 5.29 23.71
CA PRO A 84 -0.67 4.13 24.38
C PRO A 84 -1.20 3.85 25.78
N GLY A 85 -0.92 2.65 26.29
CA GLY A 85 -1.23 2.22 27.65
C GLY A 85 -2.44 1.31 27.75
N THR A 86 -2.88 1.06 28.97
CA THR A 86 -4.04 0.19 29.24
C THR A 86 -5.34 0.91 28.89
N VAL A 87 -6.07 0.36 27.92
CA VAL A 87 -7.37 0.89 27.47
C VAL A 87 -8.46 -0.11 27.80
N CYS A 88 -9.41 0.30 28.64
CA CYS A 88 -10.56 -0.52 29.02
C CYS A 88 -11.78 -0.16 28.19
N THR A 89 -12.41 -1.17 27.59
CA THR A 89 -13.66 -1.05 26.84
C THR A 89 -14.77 -1.80 27.57
N ARG A 90 -15.87 -1.09 27.83
CA ARG A 90 -17.03 -1.66 28.49
C ARG A 90 -18.02 -2.17 27.45
N SER A 91 -18.33 -3.46 27.53
CA SER A 91 -19.37 -4.14 26.74
C SER A 91 -20.56 -4.48 27.64
N GLY A 92 -21.70 -4.81 27.04
CA GLY A 92 -22.90 -5.21 27.80
C GLY A 92 -22.70 -6.46 28.68
N THR A 93 -21.65 -7.24 28.44
CA THR A 93 -21.32 -8.48 29.16
C THR A 93 -20.11 -8.35 30.08
N GLY A 94 -19.46 -7.19 30.16
CA GLY A 94 -18.28 -6.99 31.00
C GLY A 94 -17.31 -5.92 30.48
N GLU A 95 -16.23 -5.70 31.22
CA GLU A 95 -15.15 -4.77 30.88
C GLU A 95 -13.91 -5.56 30.45
N MET A 96 -13.32 -5.19 29.32
CA MET A 96 -12.08 -5.78 28.81
C MET A 96 -11.02 -4.69 28.68
N CYS A 97 -9.87 -4.91 29.30
CA CYS A 97 -8.72 -4.01 29.23
C CYS A 97 -7.62 -4.63 28.39
N GLU A 98 -7.14 -3.90 27.39
CA GLU A 98 -6.04 -4.31 26.52
C GLU A 98 -4.91 -3.29 26.58
N GLU A 99 -3.66 -3.77 26.54
CA GLU A 99 -2.49 -2.91 26.47
C GLU A 99 -2.23 -2.47 25.03
N GLN A 100 -2.31 -1.16 24.77
CA GLN A 100 -2.12 -0.60 23.43
C GLN A 100 -0.75 0.06 23.26
N TRP A 101 -0.14 -0.16 22.09
CA TRP A 101 1.13 0.45 21.69
C TRP A 101 0.93 1.91 21.27
N ASN A 102 2.02 2.69 21.15
CA ASN A 102 1.92 4.06 20.65
C ASN A 102 1.54 4.07 19.14
N PRO A 103 0.33 4.52 18.76
CA PRO A 103 -0.14 4.44 17.37
C PRO A 103 0.63 5.37 16.43
N TRP A 104 1.16 6.49 16.93
CA TRP A 104 1.82 7.50 16.11
C TRP A 104 3.12 6.99 15.49
N LEU A 105 3.83 6.08 16.16
CA LEU A 105 5.04 5.47 15.64
C LEU A 105 4.75 4.65 14.37
N TRP A 106 3.71 3.80 14.43
CA TRP A 106 3.26 2.98 13.31
C TRP A 106 2.70 3.83 12.17
N LEU A 107 1.90 4.86 12.52
CA LEU A 107 1.33 5.77 11.55
C LEU A 107 2.42 6.56 10.81
N ALA A 108 3.42 7.10 11.52
CA ALA A 108 4.52 7.84 10.90
C ALA A 108 5.30 6.96 9.92
N ALA A 109 5.66 5.74 10.32
CA ALA A 109 6.35 4.79 9.45
C ALA A 109 5.50 4.45 8.20
N ALA A 110 4.20 4.22 8.37
CA ALA A 110 3.29 3.97 7.27
C ALA A 110 3.20 5.15 6.30
N LEU A 111 3.04 6.37 6.82
CA LEU A 111 2.97 7.59 6.01
C LEU A 111 4.25 7.82 5.22
N ILE A 112 5.43 7.59 5.80
CA ILE A 112 6.71 7.69 5.09
C ILE A 112 6.74 6.71 3.91
N ALA A 113 6.31 5.46 4.10
CA ALA A 113 6.28 4.47 3.02
C ALA A 113 5.25 4.83 1.92
N VAL A 114 4.04 5.27 2.30
CA VAL A 114 3.00 5.71 1.35
C VAL A 114 3.49 6.91 0.54
N VAL A 115 3.93 7.97 1.22
CA VAL A 115 4.40 9.21 0.59
C VAL A 115 5.63 8.93 -0.25
N GLY A 116 6.58 8.11 0.23
CA GLY A 116 7.76 7.68 -0.52
C GLY A 116 7.38 7.04 -1.86
N GLY A 117 6.46 6.07 -1.86
CA GLY A 117 5.98 5.44 -3.09
C GLY A 117 5.33 6.42 -4.07
N VAL A 118 4.51 7.35 -3.57
CA VAL A 118 3.88 8.41 -4.38
C VAL A 118 4.92 9.37 -4.96
N VAL A 119 5.88 9.83 -4.15
CA VAL A 119 6.95 10.74 -4.57
C VAL A 119 7.80 10.09 -5.66
N VAL A 120 8.17 8.82 -5.51
CA VAL A 120 8.91 8.08 -6.55
C VAL A 120 8.10 7.97 -7.84
N MET A 121 6.80 7.67 -7.78
CA MET A 121 5.93 7.66 -8.96
C MET A 121 5.90 9.01 -9.67
N LEU A 122 5.72 10.11 -8.92
CA LEU A 122 5.73 11.45 -9.49
C LEU A 122 7.09 11.81 -10.11
N ALA A 123 8.20 11.44 -9.46
CA ALA A 123 9.55 11.67 -9.98
C ALA A 123 9.81 10.89 -11.29
N VAL A 124 9.39 9.62 -11.36
CA VAL A 124 9.52 8.80 -12.57
C VAL A 124 8.70 9.37 -13.72
N ARG A 125 7.45 9.81 -13.45
CA ARG A 125 6.61 10.45 -14.47
C ARG A 125 7.21 11.74 -15.01
N ARG A 126 7.69 12.62 -14.12
CA ARG A 126 8.33 13.89 -14.51
C ARG A 126 9.53 13.68 -15.44
N ARG A 127 10.36 12.66 -15.17
CA ARG A 127 11.52 12.34 -16.04
C ARG A 127 11.10 11.90 -17.45
N GLN A 128 9.96 11.23 -17.59
CA GLN A 128 9.47 10.75 -18.88
C GLN A 128 8.84 11.86 -19.74
N GLU A 129 8.42 12.98 -19.14
CA GLU A 129 7.85 14.13 -19.87
C GLU A 129 8.93 15.09 -20.40
N GLN A 130 10.17 15.00 -19.91
CA GLN A 130 11.28 15.86 -20.33
C GLN A 130 12.17 15.45 -21.53
N PRO A 131 12.03 14.30 -22.23
CA PRO A 131 12.98 13.89 -23.26
C PRO A 131 12.83 14.59 -24.63
N HIS A 132 12.04 15.66 -24.75
CA HIS A 132 11.80 16.41 -26.01
C HIS A 132 12.11 17.91 -25.93
N ARG A 133 12.91 18.35 -24.95
CA ARG A 133 13.31 19.76 -24.79
C ARG A 133 14.83 20.01 -24.95
N GLN A 134 15.52 19.16 -25.71
CA GLN A 134 16.90 19.40 -26.16
C GLN A 134 16.97 19.29 -27.68
#